data_AF-A0A9E6DMM5-F1
#
_entry.id   AF-A0A9E6DMM5-F1
#
_cell.length_a   1.000
_cell.length_b   1.000
_cell.length_c   1.000
_cell.angle_alpha   90.00
_cell.angle_beta   90.00
_cell.angle_gamma   90.00
#
_symmetry.space_group_name_H-M   'P 1'
#
loop_
_entity.id
_entity.type
_entity.pdbx_description
1 polymer ?
#
loop_
_entity_poly.entity_id
_entity_poly.type
_entity_poly.pdbx_seq_one_letter_code
_entity_poly.pdbx_strand_id
1 'polypeptide(L)'
;MRSSTGRQFALGALFLVMGACNAEQKLLSEAEEQRAAGKFEEALATLELVAIQAPGSEQASTARQLGATWLIAAADGSSDLHEKKARLERALKFRPDDGEASLKLCEILLAKKDAKALRECLDERLKNKQDVPNDRLVIAKNALRDMEAARDLKWRKELLASRALHHWEALIDKFPDSAEAKKAVLLVERSRSLCKDLDGFLPRLRTELARLLSVIAGIDAGDSTTELSHRLDAYSQQRKLSKRLSHEMKDLAGDVKHHRLTKGEESLQNQLHCAFWKVSDAAAALIEVVERHPIENVTSFDRGALQGLSRWSRAWKAKMGDVEKAIATVESSCEALGSSAGK
;
A
#
# COMPACT_ATOMS: atom_id res chain seq x y z
N MET A 1 17.26 73.63 -68.04
CA MET A 1 17.77 72.71 -67.00
C MET A 1 16.60 71.99 -66.34
N ARG A 2 16.77 70.69 -66.04
CA ARG A 2 15.93 69.77 -65.26
C ARG A 2 14.84 68.97 -65.99
N SER A 3 15.33 67.93 -66.67
CA SER A 3 15.07 66.49 -66.44
C SER A 3 13.66 66.04 -66.01
N SER A 4 13.06 65.29 -66.94
CA SER A 4 12.04 64.26 -66.76
C SER A 4 12.70 62.95 -66.29
N THR A 5 12.01 62.15 -65.44
CA THR A 5 11.78 60.69 -65.52
C THR A 5 11.47 60.10 -64.13
N GLY A 6 10.47 59.20 -64.06
CA GLY A 6 10.21 58.44 -62.83
C GLY A 6 8.79 57.91 -62.61
N ARG A 7 8.13 57.35 -63.63
CA ARG A 7 6.92 56.54 -63.46
C ARG A 7 7.02 55.34 -64.39
N GLN A 8 7.49 54.19 -63.88
CA GLN A 8 7.33 52.86 -64.52
C GLN A 8 7.99 51.74 -63.67
N PHE A 9 7.48 51.47 -62.46
CA PHE A 9 7.79 50.20 -61.76
C PHE A 9 6.66 49.89 -60.77
N ALA A 10 5.51 49.42 -61.26
CA ALA A 10 4.44 48.90 -60.39
C ALA A 10 3.56 47.80 -61.03
N LEU A 11 3.82 47.38 -62.28
CA LEU A 11 2.97 46.41 -63.00
C LEU A 11 3.58 45.01 -63.13
N GLY A 12 4.82 44.78 -62.70
CA GLY A 12 5.50 43.47 -62.80
C GLY A 12 5.26 42.50 -61.63
N ALA A 13 4.79 42.98 -60.48
CA ALA A 13 4.62 42.14 -59.29
C ALA A 13 3.27 41.41 -59.22
N LEU A 14 2.23 41.86 -59.95
CA LEU A 14 0.91 41.23 -59.94
C LEU A 14 0.81 39.98 -60.84
N PHE A 15 1.63 39.89 -61.90
CA PHE A 15 1.59 38.73 -62.83
C PHE A 15 2.31 37.49 -62.28
N LEU A 16 3.26 37.65 -61.34
CA LEU A 16 3.91 36.52 -60.67
C LEU A 16 3.01 35.84 -59.63
N VAL A 17 2.06 36.57 -59.03
CA VAL A 17 1.11 36.02 -58.05
C VAL A 17 0.00 35.20 -58.73
N MET A 18 -0.46 35.60 -59.93
CA MET A 18 -1.53 34.88 -60.63
C MET A 18 -1.06 33.60 -61.34
N GLY A 19 0.21 33.51 -61.75
CA GLY A 19 0.77 32.29 -62.37
C GLY A 19 0.96 31.13 -61.40
N ALA A 20 1.27 31.42 -60.13
CA ALA A 20 1.49 30.41 -59.10
C ALA A 20 0.19 29.71 -58.66
N CYS A 21 -0.91 30.47 -58.48
CA CYS A 21 -2.21 29.90 -58.12
C CYS A 21 -2.70 28.84 -59.13
N ASN A 22 -2.50 29.06 -60.44
CA ASN A 22 -2.94 28.11 -61.47
C ASN A 22 -2.14 26.81 -61.50
N ALA A 23 -0.87 26.84 -61.10
CA ALA A 23 -0.02 25.64 -61.07
C ALA A 23 -0.38 24.74 -59.88
N GLU A 24 -0.62 25.33 -58.71
CA GLU A 24 -1.01 24.58 -57.49
C GLU A 24 -2.40 23.95 -57.63
N GLN A 25 -3.36 24.66 -58.22
CA GLN A 25 -4.69 24.14 -58.52
C GLN A 25 -4.62 22.92 -59.43
N LYS A 26 -3.73 22.94 -60.43
CA LYS A 26 -3.52 21.82 -61.34
C LYS A 26 -2.96 20.59 -60.63
N LEU A 27 -2.01 20.78 -59.71
CA LEU A 27 -1.44 19.69 -58.92
C LEU A 27 -2.47 19.07 -57.95
N LEU A 28 -3.37 19.88 -57.37
CA LEU A 28 -4.49 19.36 -56.56
C LEU A 28 -5.41 18.45 -57.39
N SER A 29 -5.80 18.90 -58.59
CA SER A 29 -6.60 18.10 -59.53
C SER A 29 -5.88 16.80 -59.91
N GLU A 30 -4.57 16.87 -60.16
CA GLU A 30 -3.75 15.70 -60.48
C GLU A 30 -3.71 14.69 -59.32
N ALA A 31 -3.57 15.16 -58.08
CA ALA A 31 -3.61 14.28 -56.91
C ALA A 31 -4.95 13.56 -56.76
N GLU A 32 -6.08 14.25 -57.02
CA GLU A 32 -7.41 13.64 -56.98
C GLU A 32 -7.60 12.59 -58.09
N GLU A 33 -7.14 12.87 -59.31
CA GLU A 33 -7.15 11.90 -60.42
C GLU A 33 -6.30 10.66 -60.11
N GLN A 34 -5.09 10.86 -59.57
CA GLN A 34 -4.21 9.76 -59.14
C GLN A 34 -4.89 8.90 -58.05
N ARG A 35 -5.57 9.53 -57.08
CA ARG A 35 -6.34 8.81 -56.06
C ARG A 35 -7.49 8.01 -56.68
N ALA A 36 -8.26 8.62 -57.59
CA ALA A 36 -9.37 7.94 -58.27
C ALA A 36 -8.89 6.76 -59.12
N ALA A 37 -7.68 6.83 -59.67
CA ALA A 37 -7.01 5.74 -60.38
C ALA A 37 -6.39 4.66 -59.47
N GLY A 38 -6.58 4.75 -58.14
CA GLY A 38 -6.05 3.79 -57.17
C GLY A 38 -4.56 3.97 -56.84
N LYS A 39 -3.93 5.04 -57.32
CA LYS A 39 -2.51 5.32 -57.11
C LYS A 39 -2.29 6.15 -55.85
N PHE A 40 -2.61 5.57 -54.70
CA PHE A 40 -2.69 6.29 -53.42
C PHE A 40 -1.38 6.97 -53.00
N GLU A 41 -0.24 6.29 -53.11
CA GLU A 41 1.06 6.86 -52.72
C GLU A 41 1.54 7.97 -53.66
N GLU A 42 1.26 7.85 -54.96
CA GLU A 42 1.53 8.92 -55.94
C GLU A 42 0.68 10.16 -55.61
N ALA A 43 -0.60 9.97 -55.33
CA ALA A 43 -1.51 11.04 -54.95
C ALA A 43 -1.04 11.77 -53.68
N LEU A 44 -0.60 11.04 -52.66
CA LEU A 44 -0.04 11.65 -51.44
C LEU A 44 1.26 12.42 -51.71
N ALA A 45 2.16 11.89 -52.54
CA ALA A 45 3.39 12.60 -52.91
C ALA A 45 3.08 13.92 -53.64
N THR A 46 2.06 13.93 -54.51
CA THR A 46 1.58 15.14 -55.18
C THR A 46 1.02 16.15 -54.18
N LEU A 47 0.24 15.73 -53.18
CA LEU A 47 -0.24 16.62 -52.11
C LEU A 47 0.90 17.17 -51.23
N GLU A 48 1.90 16.36 -50.91
CA GLU A 48 3.10 16.80 -50.18
C GLU A 48 3.84 17.89 -50.98
N LEU A 49 3.96 17.71 -52.31
CA LEU A 49 4.58 18.69 -53.18
C LEU A 49 3.84 20.04 -53.15
N VAL A 50 2.51 20.03 -53.24
CA VAL A 50 1.69 21.26 -53.13
C VAL A 50 1.91 21.94 -51.77
N ALA A 51 1.91 21.16 -50.69
CA ALA A 51 2.09 21.70 -49.34
C ALA A 51 3.48 22.32 -49.09
N ILE A 52 4.50 21.88 -49.82
CA ILE A 52 5.89 22.37 -49.74
C ILE A 52 6.11 23.59 -50.64
N GLN A 53 5.57 23.61 -51.85
CA GLN A 53 5.84 24.67 -52.84
C GLN A 53 5.26 26.03 -52.42
N ALA A 54 4.14 26.05 -51.70
CA ALA A 54 3.48 27.29 -51.30
C ALA A 54 2.86 27.18 -49.89
N PRO A 55 3.67 27.09 -48.82
CA PRO A 55 3.20 26.64 -47.51
C PRO A 55 2.13 27.52 -46.84
N GLY A 56 1.93 28.75 -47.31
CA GLY A 56 0.92 29.69 -46.83
C GLY A 56 -0.26 29.92 -47.79
N SER A 57 -0.34 29.20 -48.91
CA SER A 57 -1.47 29.31 -49.84
C SER A 57 -2.70 28.55 -49.34
N GLU A 58 -3.87 28.93 -49.86
CA GLU A 58 -5.11 28.19 -49.63
C GLU A 58 -4.98 26.76 -50.16
N GLN A 59 -4.34 26.58 -51.32
CA GLN A 59 -4.09 25.29 -51.94
C GLN A 59 -3.22 24.38 -51.07
N ALA A 60 -2.19 24.91 -50.42
CA ALA A 60 -1.39 24.14 -49.47
C ALA A 60 -2.20 23.75 -48.22
N SER A 61 -3.10 24.61 -47.75
CA SER A 61 -4.03 24.26 -46.67
C SER A 61 -4.97 23.13 -47.08
N THR A 62 -5.57 23.21 -48.28
CA THR A 62 -6.41 22.17 -48.87
C THR A 62 -5.65 20.87 -49.05
N ALA A 63 -4.40 20.92 -49.56
CA ALA A 63 -3.57 19.74 -49.76
C ALA A 63 -3.26 19.03 -48.43
N ARG A 64 -2.96 19.80 -47.37
CA ARG A 64 -2.76 19.26 -46.02
C ARG A 64 -4.02 18.62 -45.46
N GLN A 65 -5.17 19.26 -45.65
CA GLN A 65 -6.44 18.72 -45.20
C GLN A 65 -6.80 17.42 -45.94
N LEU A 66 -6.72 17.41 -47.27
CA LEU A 66 -6.96 16.21 -48.07
C LEU A 66 -5.99 15.09 -47.69
N GLY A 67 -4.69 15.37 -47.59
CA GLY A 67 -3.67 14.38 -47.22
C GLY A 67 -3.95 13.74 -45.86
N ALA A 68 -4.29 14.55 -44.85
CA ALA A 68 -4.69 14.04 -43.53
C ALA A 68 -5.96 13.19 -43.61
N THR A 69 -7.04 13.69 -44.24
CA THR A 69 -8.31 12.96 -44.37
C THR A 69 -8.15 11.62 -45.10
N TRP A 70 -7.35 11.58 -46.16
CA TRP A 70 -7.15 10.36 -46.95
C TRP A 70 -6.38 9.31 -46.18
N LEU A 71 -5.35 9.73 -45.43
CA LEU A 71 -4.57 8.84 -44.57
C LEU A 71 -5.39 8.33 -43.38
N ILE A 72 -6.25 9.17 -42.79
CA ILE A 72 -7.18 8.75 -41.72
C ILE A 72 -8.17 7.70 -42.25
N ALA A 73 -8.79 7.95 -43.40
CA ALA A 73 -9.71 6.99 -44.03
C ALA A 73 -9.01 5.67 -44.39
N ALA A 74 -7.78 5.74 -44.93
CA ALA A 74 -6.97 4.55 -45.20
C ALA A 74 -6.62 3.80 -43.91
N ALA A 75 -6.32 4.51 -42.82
CA ALA A 75 -6.06 3.90 -41.51
C ALA A 75 -7.29 3.16 -40.96
N ASP A 76 -8.51 3.66 -41.21
CA ASP A 76 -9.76 2.99 -40.80
C ASP A 76 -10.03 1.70 -41.57
N GLY A 77 -9.58 1.62 -42.82
CA GLY A 77 -9.67 0.40 -43.63
C GLY A 77 -8.61 -0.67 -43.33
N SER A 78 -7.59 -0.36 -42.51
CA SER A 78 -6.54 -1.33 -42.17
C SER A 78 -6.87 -2.13 -40.92
N SER A 79 -6.67 -3.46 -40.99
CA SER A 79 -6.75 -4.37 -39.84
C SER A 79 -5.42 -4.49 -39.09
N ASP A 80 -4.31 -4.08 -39.70
CA ASP A 80 -2.98 -4.09 -39.06
C ASP A 80 -2.77 -2.82 -38.23
N LEU A 81 -2.56 -3.00 -36.93
CA LEU A 81 -2.30 -1.90 -36.00
C LEU A 81 -1.00 -1.13 -36.32
N HIS A 82 0.01 -1.79 -36.88
CA HIS A 82 1.26 -1.14 -37.26
C HIS A 82 1.06 -0.22 -38.45
N GLU A 83 0.39 -0.71 -39.49
CA GLU A 83 0.06 0.07 -40.66
C GLU A 83 -0.91 1.21 -40.32
N LYS A 84 -1.94 0.94 -39.53
CA LYS A 84 -2.88 1.95 -39.02
C LYS A 84 -2.14 3.06 -38.28
N LYS A 85 -1.22 2.70 -37.37
CA LYS A 85 -0.38 3.65 -36.65
C LYS A 85 0.47 4.49 -37.61
N ALA A 86 1.17 3.86 -38.55
CA ALA A 86 2.03 4.55 -39.51
C ALA A 86 1.26 5.57 -40.37
N ARG A 87 0.06 5.19 -40.83
CA ARG A 87 -0.83 6.08 -41.61
C ARG A 87 -1.30 7.28 -40.78
N LEU A 88 -1.71 7.07 -39.53
CA LEU A 88 -2.13 8.15 -38.63
C LEU A 88 -0.97 9.08 -38.24
N GLU A 89 0.23 8.54 -38.00
CA GLU A 89 1.42 9.35 -37.77
C GLU A 89 1.80 10.18 -39.00
N ARG A 90 1.62 9.64 -40.21
CA ARG A 90 1.78 10.41 -41.45
C ARG A 90 0.70 11.46 -41.61
N ALA A 91 -0.56 11.19 -41.24
CA ALA A 91 -1.63 12.18 -41.25
C ALA A 91 -1.29 13.39 -40.36
N LEU A 92 -0.71 13.14 -39.18
CA LEU A 92 -0.24 14.20 -38.28
C LEU A 92 0.95 15.01 -38.82
N LYS A 93 1.69 14.51 -39.81
CA LYS A 93 2.70 15.33 -40.53
C LYS A 93 2.03 16.35 -41.44
N PHE A 94 0.88 16.02 -42.03
CA PHE A 94 0.09 16.96 -42.82
C PHE A 94 -0.65 17.98 -41.94
N ARG A 95 -1.29 17.50 -40.85
CA ARG A 95 -2.00 18.35 -39.88
C ARG A 95 -1.61 17.99 -38.44
N PRO A 96 -0.62 18.68 -37.86
CA PRO A 96 -0.15 18.39 -36.50
C PRO A 96 -1.20 18.63 -35.41
N ASP A 97 -2.21 19.47 -35.66
CA ASP A 97 -3.29 19.83 -34.74
C ASP A 97 -4.55 18.96 -34.91
N ASP A 98 -4.53 17.97 -35.79
CA ASP A 98 -5.67 17.10 -36.08
C ASP A 98 -5.98 16.17 -34.89
N GLY A 99 -7.13 16.42 -34.27
CA GLY A 99 -7.60 15.70 -33.09
C GLY A 99 -8.20 14.34 -33.40
N GLU A 100 -8.77 14.15 -34.59
CA GLU A 100 -9.28 12.85 -35.01
C GLU A 100 -8.14 11.85 -35.19
N ALA A 101 -7.09 12.22 -35.93
CA ALA A 101 -5.90 11.39 -36.09
C ALA A 101 -5.22 11.10 -34.74
N SER A 102 -5.09 12.12 -33.89
CA SER A 102 -4.52 11.99 -32.54
C SER A 102 -5.35 11.04 -31.66
N LEU A 103 -6.68 11.12 -31.71
CA LEU A 103 -7.57 10.26 -30.92
C LEU A 103 -7.49 8.81 -31.39
N LYS A 104 -7.50 8.58 -32.71
CA LYS A 104 -7.32 7.23 -33.29
C LYS A 104 -5.99 6.58 -32.88
N LEU A 105 -4.92 7.36 -32.72
CA LEU A 105 -3.66 6.85 -32.16
C LEU A 105 -3.81 6.43 -30.70
N CYS A 106 -4.57 7.18 -29.89
CA CYS A 106 -4.86 6.78 -28.51
C CYS A 106 -5.73 5.51 -28.46
N GLU A 107 -6.70 5.34 -29.36
CA GLU A 107 -7.52 4.12 -29.44
C GLU A 107 -6.70 2.85 -29.76
N ILE A 108 -5.58 2.98 -30.47
CA ILE A 108 -4.65 1.85 -30.64
C ILE A 108 -4.07 1.41 -29.28
N LEU A 109 -3.79 2.35 -28.38
CA LEU A 109 -3.32 2.05 -27.01
C LEU A 109 -4.42 1.43 -26.16
N LEU A 110 -5.67 1.86 -26.38
CA LEU A 110 -6.85 1.23 -25.79
C LEU A 110 -6.98 -0.24 -26.23
N ALA A 111 -6.82 -0.53 -27.53
CA ALA A 111 -6.83 -1.89 -28.06
C ALA A 111 -5.71 -2.76 -27.47
N LYS A 112 -4.54 -2.16 -27.17
CA LYS A 112 -3.41 -2.82 -26.48
C LYS A 112 -3.61 -2.98 -24.97
N LYS A 113 -4.68 -2.42 -24.41
CA LYS A 113 -4.97 -2.40 -22.96
C LYS A 113 -3.84 -1.80 -22.12
N ASP A 114 -3.10 -0.84 -22.66
CA ASP A 114 -2.07 -0.11 -21.92
C ASP A 114 -2.68 1.16 -21.28
N ALA A 115 -3.16 1.03 -20.04
CA ALA A 115 -3.81 2.14 -19.33
C ALA A 115 -2.87 3.35 -19.15
N LYS A 116 -1.57 3.11 -18.92
CA LYS A 116 -0.61 4.18 -18.66
C LYS A 116 -0.38 4.98 -19.93
N ALA A 117 -0.03 4.31 -21.02
CA ALA A 117 0.20 4.96 -22.30
C ALA A 117 -1.10 5.62 -22.83
N LEU A 118 -2.26 5.00 -22.62
CA LEU A 118 -3.55 5.59 -23.00
C LEU A 118 -3.81 6.89 -22.24
N ARG A 119 -3.57 6.93 -20.92
CA ARG A 119 -3.73 8.16 -20.13
C ARG A 119 -2.82 9.28 -20.64
N GLU A 120 -1.53 9.00 -20.79
CA GLU A 120 -0.56 9.96 -21.33
C GLU A 120 -0.99 10.46 -22.72
N CYS A 121 -1.49 9.57 -23.58
CA CYS A 121 -2.00 9.95 -24.90
C CYS A 121 -3.23 10.87 -24.81
N LEU A 122 -4.23 10.52 -24.01
CA LEU A 122 -5.45 11.32 -23.87
C LEU A 122 -5.19 12.68 -23.22
N ASP A 123 -4.25 12.77 -22.28
CA ASP A 123 -3.94 14.00 -21.54
C ASP A 123 -2.97 14.92 -22.31
N GLU A 124 -1.95 14.36 -22.96
CA GLU A 124 -0.90 15.15 -23.62
C GLU A 124 -1.15 15.32 -25.11
N ARG A 125 -1.46 14.24 -25.84
CA ARG A 125 -1.58 14.30 -27.31
C ARG A 125 -2.86 14.94 -27.78
N LEU A 126 -3.93 14.90 -27.00
CA LEU A 126 -5.20 15.56 -27.34
C LEU A 126 -5.31 16.99 -26.81
N LYS A 127 -4.34 17.43 -26.01
CA LYS A 127 -4.32 18.80 -25.49
C LYS A 127 -4.23 19.79 -26.66
N ASN A 128 -5.18 20.72 -26.72
CA ASN A 128 -5.26 21.78 -27.73
C ASN A 128 -5.40 21.29 -29.18
N LYS A 129 -5.87 20.05 -29.42
CA LYS A 129 -6.17 19.56 -30.76
C LYS A 129 -7.54 20.06 -31.25
N GLN A 130 -7.65 20.30 -32.55
CA GLN A 130 -8.90 20.65 -33.21
C GLN A 130 -9.64 19.38 -33.64
N ASP A 131 -10.94 19.47 -33.92
CA ASP A 131 -11.70 18.39 -34.55
C ASP A 131 -11.71 17.05 -33.78
N VAL A 132 -11.50 17.05 -32.45
CA VAL A 132 -11.56 15.83 -31.63
C VAL A 132 -13.02 15.33 -31.53
N PRO A 133 -13.36 14.12 -32.03
CA PRO A 133 -14.72 13.60 -31.92
C PRO A 133 -15.08 13.30 -30.45
N ASN A 134 -16.01 14.07 -29.88
CA ASN A 134 -16.31 14.05 -28.45
C ASN A 134 -16.92 12.71 -27.98
N ASP A 135 -17.77 12.10 -28.81
CA ASP A 135 -18.37 10.79 -28.56
C ASP A 135 -17.31 9.70 -28.35
N ARG A 136 -16.31 9.64 -29.24
CA ARG A 136 -15.21 8.68 -29.16
C ARG A 136 -14.24 9.00 -28.04
N LEU A 137 -14.00 10.28 -27.77
CA LEU A 137 -13.20 10.72 -26.62
C LEU A 137 -13.83 10.25 -25.30
N VAL A 138 -15.15 10.39 -25.15
CA VAL A 138 -15.88 9.92 -23.97
C VAL A 138 -15.77 8.41 -23.82
N ILE A 139 -15.90 7.65 -24.91
CA ILE A 139 -15.73 6.19 -24.90
C ILE A 139 -14.31 5.82 -24.43
N ALA A 140 -13.27 6.44 -24.98
CA ALA A 140 -11.89 6.16 -24.60
C ALA A 140 -11.60 6.51 -23.13
N LYS A 141 -12.13 7.63 -22.63
CA LYS A 141 -12.01 8.04 -21.23
C LYS A 141 -12.72 7.08 -20.28
N ASN A 142 -13.93 6.64 -20.63
CA ASN A 142 -14.66 5.66 -19.83
C ASN A 142 -13.92 4.33 -19.79
N ALA A 143 -13.41 3.86 -20.93
CA ALA A 143 -12.65 2.61 -20.98
C ALA A 143 -11.35 2.70 -20.16
N LEU A 144 -10.64 3.83 -20.20
CA LEU A 144 -9.48 4.07 -19.33
C LEU A 144 -9.87 4.00 -17.84
N ARG A 145 -10.96 4.65 -17.45
CA ARG A 145 -11.47 4.61 -16.07
C ARG A 145 -11.80 3.17 -15.63
N ASP A 146 -12.43 2.39 -16.50
CA ASP A 146 -12.78 1.00 -16.20
C ASP A 146 -11.53 0.11 -16.07
N MET A 147 -10.51 0.33 -16.90
CA MET A 147 -9.22 -0.36 -16.78
C MET A 147 -8.50 -0.02 -15.47
N GLU A 148 -8.51 1.24 -15.07
CA GLU A 148 -7.93 1.69 -13.80
C GLU A 148 -8.68 1.11 -12.60
N ALA A 149 -10.02 1.12 -12.63
CA ALA A 149 -10.85 0.52 -11.60
C ALA A 149 -10.60 -0.99 -11.46
N ALA A 150 -10.43 -1.71 -12.58
CA ALA A 150 -10.10 -3.13 -12.57
C ALA A 150 -8.71 -3.40 -11.98
N ARG A 151 -7.71 -2.57 -12.32
CA ARG A 151 -6.35 -2.65 -11.76
C ARG A 151 -6.36 -2.41 -10.26
N ASP A 152 -7.04 -1.35 -9.81
CA ASP A 152 -7.11 -0.99 -8.41
C ASP A 152 -7.88 -2.05 -7.60
N LEU A 153 -8.95 -2.63 -8.16
CA LEU A 153 -9.63 -3.78 -7.54
C LEU A 153 -8.69 -4.98 -7.37
N LYS A 154 -7.90 -5.32 -8.39
CA LYS A 154 -6.91 -6.41 -8.31
C LYS A 154 -5.89 -6.13 -7.21
N TRP A 155 -5.34 -4.92 -7.18
CA TRP A 155 -4.32 -4.54 -6.21
C TRP A 155 -4.87 -4.51 -4.77
N ARG A 156 -6.10 -4.02 -4.56
CA ARG A 156 -6.76 -4.10 -3.24
C ARG A 156 -6.90 -5.54 -2.74
N LYS A 157 -7.28 -6.48 -3.62
CA LYS A 157 -7.36 -7.91 -3.27
C LYS A 157 -5.99 -8.50 -2.94
N GLU A 158 -4.95 -8.13 -3.66
CA GLU A 158 -3.57 -8.57 -3.39
C GLU A 158 -3.05 -8.04 -2.04
N LEU A 159 -3.28 -6.76 -1.75
CA LEU A 159 -2.91 -6.16 -0.47
C LEU A 159 -3.65 -6.82 0.70
N LEU A 160 -4.97 -7.05 0.56
CA LEU A 160 -5.76 -7.72 1.59
C LEU A 160 -5.30 -9.16 1.82
N ALA A 161 -4.97 -9.90 0.75
CA ALA A 161 -4.49 -11.27 0.83
C ALA A 161 -3.06 -11.39 1.40
N SER A 162 -2.33 -10.28 1.51
CA SER A 162 -1.02 -10.28 2.13
C SER A 162 -1.09 -10.62 3.62
N ARG A 163 0.01 -11.15 4.16
CA ARG A 163 0.19 -11.39 5.61
C ARG A 163 0.95 -10.26 6.32
N ALA A 164 1.35 -9.23 5.57
CA ALA A 164 2.18 -8.16 6.11
C ALA A 164 1.32 -6.97 6.58
N LEU A 165 1.56 -6.52 7.80
CA LEU A 165 0.82 -5.43 8.44
C LEU A 165 0.82 -4.13 7.60
N HIS A 166 1.99 -3.71 7.10
CA HIS A 166 2.12 -2.49 6.32
C HIS A 166 1.31 -2.50 5.00
N HIS A 167 1.01 -3.69 4.44
CA HIS A 167 0.15 -3.78 3.26
C HIS A 167 -1.32 -3.52 3.59
N TRP A 168 -1.79 -3.95 4.76
CA TRP A 168 -3.14 -3.65 5.22
C TRP A 168 -3.28 -2.17 5.58
N GLU A 169 -2.25 -1.58 6.19
CA GLU A 169 -2.20 -0.13 6.45
C GLU A 169 -2.24 0.67 5.16
N ALA A 170 -1.40 0.31 4.17
CA ALA A 170 -1.43 0.95 2.85
C ALA A 170 -2.78 0.81 2.13
N LEU A 171 -3.48 -0.32 2.31
CA LEU A 171 -4.83 -0.53 1.77
C LEU A 171 -5.85 0.40 2.40
N ILE A 172 -5.79 0.60 3.72
CA ILE A 172 -6.67 1.50 4.46
C ILE A 172 -6.41 2.96 4.05
N ASP A 173 -5.15 3.36 4.00
CA ASP A 173 -4.76 4.74 3.67
C ASP A 173 -5.15 5.11 2.24
N LYS A 174 -4.95 4.19 1.29
CA LYS A 174 -5.16 4.47 -0.14
C LYS A 174 -6.61 4.27 -0.59
N PHE A 175 -7.38 3.40 0.08
CA PHE A 175 -8.74 3.05 -0.33
C PHE A 175 -9.71 2.96 0.86
N PRO A 176 -9.84 4.00 1.70
CA PRO A 176 -10.52 3.93 3.01
C PRO A 176 -11.97 3.44 2.95
N ASP A 177 -12.70 3.78 1.89
CA ASP A 177 -14.12 3.42 1.75
C ASP A 177 -14.36 2.01 1.19
N SER A 178 -13.30 1.29 0.79
CA SER A 178 -13.45 -0.01 0.16
C SER A 178 -13.85 -1.10 1.16
N ALA A 179 -14.56 -2.13 0.68
CA ALA A 179 -14.89 -3.28 1.50
C ALA A 179 -13.63 -4.03 1.97
N GLU A 180 -12.58 -4.06 1.16
CA GLU A 180 -11.28 -4.62 1.49
C GLU A 180 -10.57 -3.80 2.59
N ALA A 181 -10.62 -2.47 2.54
CA ALA A 181 -10.06 -1.62 3.59
C ALA A 181 -10.76 -1.84 4.93
N LYS A 182 -12.10 -1.92 4.94
CA LYS A 182 -12.87 -2.26 6.15
C LYS A 182 -12.46 -3.62 6.75
N LYS A 183 -12.20 -4.62 5.90
CA LYS A 183 -11.65 -5.92 6.35
C LYS A 183 -10.22 -5.79 6.87
N ALA A 184 -9.38 -5.00 6.21
CA ALA A 184 -8.01 -4.74 6.66
C ALA A 184 -7.95 -4.03 8.01
N VAL A 185 -8.87 -3.12 8.34
CA VAL A 185 -8.96 -2.50 9.68
C VAL A 185 -9.06 -3.60 10.75
N LEU A 186 -9.94 -4.57 10.57
CA LEU A 186 -10.12 -5.68 11.51
C LEU A 186 -8.84 -6.55 11.61
N LEU A 187 -8.14 -6.77 10.49
CA LEU A 187 -6.88 -7.52 10.48
C LEU A 187 -5.75 -6.76 11.19
N VAL A 188 -5.65 -5.45 10.99
CA VAL A 188 -4.68 -4.58 11.68
C VAL A 188 -4.94 -4.57 13.18
N GLU A 189 -6.19 -4.35 13.59
CA GLU A 189 -6.60 -4.41 14.99
C GLU A 189 -6.21 -5.74 15.62
N ARG A 190 -6.54 -6.85 14.95
CA ARG A 190 -6.19 -8.20 15.42
C ARG A 190 -4.69 -8.44 15.49
N SER A 191 -3.92 -7.94 14.53
CA SER A 191 -2.47 -8.11 14.52
C SER A 191 -1.75 -7.35 15.64
N ARG A 192 -2.44 -6.39 16.26
CA ARG A 192 -1.96 -5.56 17.38
C ARG A 192 -2.69 -5.89 18.69
N SER A 193 -3.44 -6.99 18.73
CA SER A 193 -4.30 -7.34 19.85
C SER A 193 -3.52 -8.06 20.96
N LEU A 194 -4.00 -7.96 22.20
CA LEU A 194 -3.40 -8.66 23.33
C LEU A 194 -3.32 -10.18 23.09
N CYS A 195 -4.35 -10.76 22.50
CA CYS A 195 -4.38 -12.19 22.17
C CYS A 195 -3.33 -12.60 21.12
N LYS A 196 -2.90 -11.69 20.25
CA LYS A 196 -1.82 -11.97 19.29
C LYS A 196 -0.45 -12.04 19.98
N ASP A 197 -0.23 -11.19 20.97
CA ASP A 197 1.02 -11.09 21.72
C ASP A 197 1.03 -11.95 23.00
N LEU A 198 -0.01 -12.78 23.19
CA LEU A 198 -0.17 -13.63 24.37
C LEU A 198 1.01 -14.59 24.58
N ASP A 199 1.59 -15.08 23.48
CA ASP A 199 2.79 -15.94 23.48
C ASP A 199 4.04 -15.22 24.01
N GLY A 200 4.04 -13.88 24.07
CA GLY A 200 5.09 -13.08 24.72
C GLY A 200 4.93 -13.01 26.24
N PHE A 201 3.69 -13.08 26.74
CA PHE A 201 3.36 -12.87 28.15
C PHE A 201 3.23 -14.18 28.95
N LEU A 202 2.48 -15.17 28.43
CA LEU A 202 2.15 -16.37 29.20
C LEU A 202 3.34 -17.29 29.48
N PRO A 203 4.27 -17.53 28.54
CA PRO A 203 5.43 -18.35 28.86
C PRO A 203 6.25 -17.76 30.00
N ARG A 204 6.44 -16.43 30.02
CA ARG A 204 7.15 -15.75 31.12
C ARG A 204 6.42 -15.94 32.44
N LEU A 205 5.11 -15.71 32.48
CA LEU A 205 4.31 -15.90 33.69
C LEU A 205 4.38 -17.34 34.21
N ARG A 206 4.32 -18.34 33.32
CA ARG A 206 4.43 -19.77 33.68
C ARG A 206 5.81 -20.15 34.19
N THR A 207 6.87 -19.68 33.54
CA THR A 207 8.25 -19.92 33.97
C THR A 207 8.46 -19.42 35.40
N GLU A 208 7.97 -18.22 35.71
CA GLU A 208 8.14 -17.65 37.04
C GLU A 208 7.21 -18.28 38.09
N LEU A 209 6.01 -18.73 37.69
CA LEU A 209 5.14 -19.55 38.55
C LEU A 209 5.84 -20.87 38.94
N ALA A 210 6.41 -21.56 37.97
CA ALA A 210 7.18 -22.80 38.18
C ALA A 210 8.41 -22.56 39.07
N ARG A 211 9.05 -21.39 38.93
CA ARG A 211 10.15 -20.98 39.80
C ARG A 211 9.70 -20.81 41.26
N LEU A 212 8.58 -20.14 41.53
CA LEU A 212 8.06 -20.02 42.90
C LEU A 212 7.61 -21.37 43.48
N LEU A 213 7.12 -22.28 42.62
CA LEU A 213 6.78 -23.65 42.98
C LEU A 213 8.02 -24.47 43.40
N SER A 214 9.17 -24.30 42.74
CA SER A 214 10.39 -24.98 43.15
C SER A 214 10.91 -24.48 44.50
N VAL A 215 10.72 -23.19 44.81
CA VAL A 215 10.99 -22.63 46.14
C VAL A 215 10.11 -23.29 47.21
N ILE A 216 8.81 -23.43 46.94
CA ILE A 216 7.88 -24.17 47.81
C ILE A 216 8.37 -25.60 48.03
N ALA A 217 8.71 -26.32 46.96
CA ALA A 217 9.14 -27.70 47.05
C ALA A 217 10.42 -27.85 47.88
N GLY A 218 11.38 -26.92 47.76
CA GLY A 218 12.58 -26.88 48.59
C GLY A 218 12.29 -26.61 50.07
N ILE A 219 11.29 -25.78 50.38
CA ILE A 219 10.84 -25.51 51.76
C ILE A 219 10.14 -26.74 52.35
N ASP A 220 9.25 -27.39 51.59
CA ASP A 220 8.47 -28.54 52.04
C ASP A 220 9.31 -29.81 52.16
N ALA A 221 10.31 -29.99 51.29
CA ALA A 221 11.29 -31.07 51.37
C ALA A 221 12.15 -30.97 52.64
N GLY A 222 12.15 -29.80 53.30
CA GLY A 222 12.39 -29.67 54.73
C GLY A 222 13.68 -30.35 55.19
N ASP A 223 14.78 -30.21 54.45
CA ASP A 223 15.98 -30.93 54.79
C ASP A 223 16.72 -30.19 55.92
N SER A 224 16.23 -30.38 57.14
CA SER A 224 16.91 -29.99 58.38
C SER A 224 18.32 -30.60 58.52
N THR A 225 18.71 -31.50 57.61
CA THR A 225 20.06 -32.07 57.49
C THR A 225 21.06 -31.22 56.68
N THR A 226 20.61 -30.17 55.95
CA THR A 226 21.57 -29.24 55.33
C THR A 226 22.32 -28.47 56.41
N GLU A 227 23.60 -28.16 56.19
CA GLU A 227 24.31 -27.30 57.14
C GLU A 227 23.67 -25.90 57.19
N LEU A 228 23.73 -25.28 58.37
CA LEU A 228 23.18 -23.94 58.62
C LEU A 228 23.74 -22.90 57.65
N SER A 229 25.04 -22.98 57.33
CA SER A 229 25.72 -22.14 56.32
C SER A 229 25.02 -22.18 54.96
N HIS A 230 24.71 -23.38 54.46
CA HIS A 230 24.04 -23.57 53.17
C HIS A 230 22.61 -23.01 53.16
N ARG A 231 21.87 -23.10 54.27
CA ARG A 231 20.53 -22.50 54.37
C ARG A 231 20.57 -20.97 54.34
N LEU A 232 21.54 -20.37 55.04
CA LEU A 232 21.72 -18.91 55.03
C LEU A 232 22.05 -18.38 53.64
N ASP A 233 22.93 -19.08 52.90
CA ASP A 233 23.22 -18.75 51.51
C ASP A 233 21.98 -18.89 50.62
N ALA A 234 21.21 -19.96 50.80
CA ALA A 234 19.95 -20.15 50.08
C ALA A 234 18.96 -19.01 50.35
N TYR A 235 18.81 -18.53 51.59
CA TYR A 235 17.97 -17.38 51.92
C TYR A 235 18.44 -16.11 51.23
N SER A 236 19.76 -15.84 51.21
CA SER A 236 20.30 -14.68 50.50
C SER A 236 20.05 -14.77 48.99
N GLN A 237 20.17 -15.95 48.40
CA GLN A 237 19.90 -16.14 46.97
C GLN A 237 18.40 -15.96 46.69
N GLN A 238 17.53 -16.55 47.50
CA GLN A 238 16.07 -16.39 47.36
C GLN A 238 15.67 -14.93 47.44
N ARG A 239 16.18 -14.17 48.41
CA ARG A 239 15.93 -12.72 48.52
C ARG A 239 16.26 -11.97 47.22
N LYS A 240 17.46 -12.19 46.65
CA LYS A 240 17.88 -11.53 45.41
C LYS A 240 16.97 -11.90 44.25
N LEU A 241 16.62 -13.17 44.14
CA LEU A 241 15.73 -13.69 43.10
C LEU A 241 14.31 -13.15 43.22
N SER A 242 13.73 -13.15 44.42
CA SER A 242 12.39 -12.63 44.69
C SER A 242 12.30 -11.13 44.45
N LYS A 243 13.35 -10.37 44.78
CA LYS A 243 13.42 -8.93 44.46
C LYS A 243 13.38 -8.69 42.97
N ARG A 244 14.22 -9.39 42.21
CA ARG A 244 14.22 -9.28 40.74
C ARG A 244 12.86 -9.67 40.16
N LEU A 245 12.32 -10.81 40.60
CA LEU A 245 11.03 -11.31 40.14
C LEU A 245 9.89 -10.32 40.41
N SER A 246 9.83 -9.74 41.61
CA SER A 246 8.79 -8.75 41.95
C SER A 246 8.82 -7.55 40.99
N HIS A 247 10.02 -7.06 40.65
CA HIS A 247 10.17 -5.98 39.68
C HIS A 247 9.77 -6.42 38.26
N GLU A 248 10.31 -7.54 37.77
CA GLU A 248 10.01 -8.04 36.42
C GLU A 248 8.51 -8.30 36.21
N MET A 249 7.81 -8.83 37.21
CA MET A 249 6.36 -9.04 37.12
C MET A 249 5.57 -7.72 37.15
N LYS A 250 6.02 -6.70 37.88
CA LYS A 250 5.39 -5.37 37.84
C LYS A 250 5.57 -4.71 36.48
N ASP A 251 6.76 -4.83 35.89
CA ASP A 251 7.04 -4.29 34.56
C ASP A 251 6.15 -4.97 33.53
N LEU A 252 6.07 -6.31 33.54
CA LEU A 252 5.15 -7.06 32.66
C LEU A 252 3.67 -6.73 32.92
N ALA A 253 3.27 -6.50 34.18
CA ALA A 253 1.92 -6.02 34.48
C ALA A 253 1.67 -4.63 33.87
N GLY A 254 2.67 -3.75 33.88
CA GLY A 254 2.65 -2.45 33.22
C GLY A 254 2.52 -2.57 31.71
N ASP A 255 3.32 -3.43 31.08
CA ASP A 255 3.28 -3.72 29.64
C ASP A 255 1.90 -4.22 29.22
N VAL A 256 1.32 -5.17 29.97
CA VAL A 256 -0.04 -5.67 29.73
C VAL A 256 -1.07 -4.56 29.88
N LYS A 257 -0.99 -3.73 30.93
CA LYS A 257 -1.93 -2.62 31.17
C LYS A 257 -1.90 -1.55 30.08
N HIS A 258 -0.74 -1.33 29.49
CA HIS A 258 -0.56 -0.35 28.41
C HIS A 258 -0.67 -0.96 27.01
N HIS A 259 -0.92 -2.27 26.91
CA HIS A 259 -1.14 -2.94 25.65
C HIS A 259 -2.36 -2.38 24.93
N ARG A 260 -2.26 -2.23 23.61
CA ARG A 260 -3.41 -1.85 22.79
C ARG A 260 -4.46 -2.96 22.85
N LEU A 261 -5.71 -2.58 23.08
CA LEU A 261 -6.82 -3.50 23.19
C LEU A 261 -7.70 -3.45 21.95
N THR A 262 -8.28 -4.59 21.62
CA THR A 262 -9.43 -4.72 20.73
C THR A 262 -10.71 -4.98 21.52
N LYS A 263 -11.87 -4.91 20.84
CA LYS A 263 -13.17 -5.07 21.50
C LYS A 263 -13.27 -6.44 22.18
N GLY A 264 -13.50 -6.42 23.50
CA GLY A 264 -13.65 -7.63 24.32
C GLY A 264 -12.38 -8.10 25.04
N GLU A 265 -11.22 -7.48 24.81
CA GLU A 265 -9.96 -7.86 25.47
C GLU A 265 -9.74 -7.20 26.85
N GLU A 266 -10.53 -6.20 27.24
CA GLU A 266 -10.38 -5.49 28.53
C GLU A 266 -10.42 -6.42 29.75
N SER A 267 -11.35 -7.37 29.76
CA SER A 267 -11.43 -8.36 30.85
C SER A 267 -10.19 -9.26 30.89
N LEU A 268 -9.65 -9.62 29.71
CA LEU A 268 -8.47 -10.47 29.59
C LEU A 268 -7.21 -9.73 30.05
N GLN A 269 -7.07 -8.46 29.66
CA GLN A 269 -6.00 -7.57 30.13
C GLN A 269 -6.01 -7.47 31.65
N ASN A 270 -7.18 -7.20 32.25
CA ASN A 270 -7.32 -7.08 33.69
C ASN A 270 -6.96 -8.39 34.41
N GLN A 271 -7.38 -9.54 33.88
CA GLN A 271 -7.03 -10.84 34.46
C GLN A 271 -5.53 -11.11 34.40
N LEU A 272 -4.90 -10.87 33.25
CA LEU A 272 -3.46 -11.07 33.07
C LEU A 272 -2.64 -10.08 33.92
N HIS A 273 -3.06 -8.81 33.97
CA HIS A 273 -2.48 -7.79 34.85
C HIS A 273 -2.56 -8.21 36.32
N CYS A 274 -3.73 -8.65 36.79
CA CYS A 274 -3.91 -9.14 38.15
C CYS A 274 -3.05 -10.38 38.44
N ALA A 275 -2.90 -11.29 37.46
CA ALA A 275 -2.07 -12.48 37.61
C ALA A 275 -0.59 -12.12 37.82
N PHE A 276 -0.04 -11.21 37.01
CA PHE A 276 1.31 -10.68 37.19
C PHE A 276 1.50 -10.00 38.55
N TRP A 277 0.54 -9.17 38.98
CA TRP A 277 0.59 -8.54 40.30
C TRP A 277 0.57 -9.55 41.45
N LYS A 278 -0.27 -10.59 41.37
CA LYS A 278 -0.31 -11.65 42.38
C LYS A 278 1.04 -12.37 42.53
N VAL A 279 1.72 -12.65 41.42
CA VAL A 279 3.08 -13.24 41.44
C VAL A 279 4.11 -12.26 41.99
N SER A 280 4.05 -10.98 41.59
CA SER A 280 4.88 -9.91 42.15
C SER A 280 4.74 -9.80 43.67
N ASP A 281 3.50 -9.75 44.17
CA ASP A 281 3.21 -9.58 45.59
C ASP A 281 3.63 -10.80 46.39
N ALA A 282 3.47 -12.01 45.82
CA ALA A 282 4.00 -13.22 46.43
C ALA A 282 5.52 -13.19 46.55
N ALA A 283 6.23 -12.73 45.50
CA ALA A 283 7.67 -12.55 45.54
C ALA A 283 8.10 -11.47 46.55
N ALA A 284 7.39 -10.35 46.62
CA ALA A 284 7.66 -9.30 47.62
C ALA A 284 7.44 -9.80 49.06
N ALA A 285 6.35 -10.52 49.31
CA ALA A 285 6.09 -11.11 50.63
C ALA A 285 7.16 -12.14 51.04
N LEU A 286 7.75 -12.85 50.07
CA LEU A 286 8.88 -13.76 50.32
C LEU A 286 10.14 -13.02 50.79
N ILE A 287 10.41 -11.83 50.24
CA ILE A 287 11.50 -10.96 50.69
C ILE A 287 11.29 -10.56 52.14
N GLU A 288 10.09 -10.07 52.48
CA GLU A 288 9.77 -9.68 53.86
C GLU A 288 9.97 -10.84 54.83
N VAL A 289 9.54 -12.05 54.46
CA VAL A 289 9.71 -13.25 55.29
C VAL A 289 11.18 -13.55 55.59
N VAL A 290 12.07 -13.36 54.63
CA VAL A 290 13.52 -13.57 54.81
C VAL A 290 14.18 -12.42 55.59
N GLU A 291 13.65 -11.20 55.51
CA GLU A 291 14.25 -10.00 56.12
C GLU A 291 13.75 -9.68 57.54
N ARG A 292 12.53 -10.08 57.90
CA ARG A 292 11.82 -9.58 59.09
C ARG A 292 12.31 -10.12 60.44
N HIS A 293 13.27 -11.04 60.45
CA HIS A 293 13.74 -11.69 61.67
C HIS A 293 14.98 -10.98 62.24
N PRO A 294 14.88 -10.28 63.40
CA PRO A 294 16.04 -9.70 64.06
C PRO A 294 17.03 -10.80 64.46
N ILE A 295 18.32 -10.58 64.18
CA ILE A 295 19.37 -11.55 64.49
C ILE A 295 19.74 -11.41 65.96
N GLU A 296 19.03 -12.12 66.83
CA GLU A 296 19.48 -12.36 68.20
C GLU A 296 20.61 -13.40 68.23
N ASN A 297 20.47 -14.46 67.42
CA ASN A 297 21.54 -15.38 67.02
C ASN A 297 21.15 -16.09 65.72
N VAL A 298 22.12 -16.74 65.07
CA VAL A 298 21.93 -17.37 63.74
C VAL A 298 20.88 -18.48 63.77
N THR A 299 20.80 -19.24 64.87
CA THR A 299 19.85 -20.35 65.04
C THR A 299 18.41 -19.85 65.23
N SER A 300 18.20 -18.75 65.95
CA SER A 300 16.87 -18.14 66.10
C SER A 300 16.39 -17.50 64.81
N PHE A 301 17.31 -16.90 64.04
CA PHE A 301 17.05 -16.40 62.69
C PHE A 301 16.61 -17.54 61.75
N ASP A 302 17.37 -18.63 61.67
CA ASP A 302 17.06 -19.80 60.81
C ASP A 302 15.69 -20.40 61.14
N ARG A 303 15.39 -20.60 62.43
CA ARG A 303 14.07 -21.09 62.87
C ARG A 303 12.94 -20.14 62.47
N GLY A 304 13.14 -18.83 62.64
CA GLY A 304 12.18 -17.80 62.27
C GLY A 304 11.91 -17.80 60.76
N ALA A 305 12.98 -17.79 59.96
CA ALA A 305 12.93 -17.83 58.51
C ALA A 305 12.19 -19.08 58.01
N LEU A 306 12.51 -20.27 58.52
CA LEU A 306 11.78 -21.51 58.17
C LEU A 306 10.28 -21.41 58.47
N GLN A 307 9.90 -20.96 59.67
CA GLN A 307 8.49 -20.79 60.02
C GLN A 307 7.79 -19.75 59.17
N GLY A 308 8.48 -18.66 58.81
CA GLY A 308 7.98 -17.64 57.89
C GLY A 308 7.76 -18.22 56.48
N LEU A 309 8.76 -18.94 55.96
CA LEU A 309 8.73 -19.58 54.64
C LEU A 309 7.62 -20.62 54.53
N SER A 310 7.39 -21.44 55.55
CA SER A 310 6.27 -22.40 55.59
C SER A 310 4.90 -21.71 55.64
N ARG A 311 4.78 -20.55 56.31
CA ARG A 311 3.54 -19.75 56.30
C ARG A 311 3.29 -19.12 54.93
N TRP A 312 4.33 -18.55 54.34
CA TRP A 312 4.28 -17.99 53.00
C TRP A 312 3.92 -19.05 51.94
N SER A 313 4.56 -20.23 51.98
CA SER A 313 4.30 -21.35 51.08
C SER A 313 2.81 -21.73 51.08
N ARG A 314 2.21 -21.90 52.28
CA ARG A 314 0.78 -22.19 52.40
C ARG A 314 -0.11 -21.08 51.84
N ALA A 315 0.22 -19.82 52.14
CA ALA A 315 -0.53 -18.67 51.63
C ALA A 315 -0.44 -18.55 50.10
N TRP A 316 0.74 -18.85 49.52
CA TRP A 316 0.94 -18.82 48.07
C TRP A 316 0.22 -19.96 47.36
N LYS A 317 0.29 -21.19 47.87
CA LYS A 317 -0.49 -22.34 47.34
C LYS A 317 -1.98 -22.02 47.26
N ALA A 318 -2.54 -21.36 48.27
CA ALA A 318 -3.95 -20.97 48.27
C ALA A 318 -4.31 -19.93 47.19
N LYS A 319 -3.36 -19.07 46.79
CA LYS A 319 -3.57 -18.01 45.78
C LYS A 319 -3.21 -18.46 44.36
N MET A 320 -2.39 -19.50 44.23
CA MET A 320 -1.87 -20.00 42.96
C MET A 320 -2.96 -20.43 41.99
N GLY A 321 -4.00 -21.10 42.51
CA GLY A 321 -5.14 -21.53 41.70
C GLY A 321 -5.85 -20.37 41.00
N ASP A 322 -5.85 -19.17 41.58
CA ASP A 322 -6.40 -17.99 40.90
C ASP A 322 -5.56 -17.55 39.70
N VAL A 323 -4.23 -17.66 39.81
CA VAL A 323 -3.29 -17.29 38.74
C VAL A 323 -3.41 -18.29 37.60
N GLU A 324 -3.43 -19.57 37.90
CA GLU A 324 -3.61 -20.64 36.91
C GLU A 324 -4.98 -20.52 36.22
N LYS A 325 -6.05 -20.23 36.98
CA LYS A 325 -7.38 -19.99 36.42
C LYS A 325 -7.41 -18.77 35.51
N ALA A 326 -6.72 -17.68 35.88
CA ALA A 326 -6.61 -16.50 35.02
C ALA A 326 -5.89 -16.84 33.70
N ILE A 327 -4.77 -17.58 33.76
CA ILE A 327 -4.05 -18.04 32.57
C ILE A 327 -4.99 -18.85 31.65
N ALA A 328 -5.66 -19.87 32.19
CA ALA A 328 -6.56 -20.72 31.41
C ALA A 328 -7.75 -19.95 30.81
N THR A 329 -8.27 -18.95 31.54
CA THR A 329 -9.37 -18.10 31.05
C THR A 329 -8.90 -17.21 29.90
N VAL A 330 -7.70 -16.63 30.00
CA VAL A 330 -7.13 -15.80 28.93
C VAL A 330 -6.87 -16.62 27.67
N GLU A 331 -6.28 -17.82 27.82
CA GLU A 331 -6.01 -18.72 26.68
C GLU A 331 -7.30 -19.13 25.96
N SER A 332 -8.27 -19.69 26.70
CA SER A 332 -9.54 -20.12 26.10
C SER A 332 -10.31 -18.98 25.46
N SER A 333 -10.27 -17.78 26.05
CA SER A 333 -10.92 -16.60 25.48
C SER A 333 -10.21 -16.11 24.21
N CYS A 334 -8.88 -16.12 24.19
CA CYS A 334 -8.09 -15.76 23.02
C CYS A 334 -8.23 -16.79 21.88
N GLU A 335 -8.34 -18.08 22.19
CA GLU A 335 -8.67 -19.13 21.22
C GLU A 335 -10.07 -18.94 20.62
N ALA A 336 -11.06 -18.59 21.45
CA ALA A 336 -12.43 -18.31 21.00
C ALA A 336 -12.49 -17.09 20.08
N LEU A 337 -11.82 -15.99 20.46
CA LEU A 337 -11.66 -14.79 19.62
C LEU A 337 -10.85 -15.09 18.35
N GLY A 338 -9.94 -16.06 18.43
CA GLY A 338 -9.13 -16.50 17.29
C GLY A 338 -9.91 -17.29 16.25
N SER A 339 -10.83 -18.14 16.71
CA SER A 339 -11.61 -19.08 15.91
C SER A 339 -12.89 -18.48 15.33
N SER A 340 -13.47 -17.45 15.96
CA SER A 340 -14.67 -16.75 15.45
C SER A 340 -14.44 -15.94 14.18
N ALA A 341 -13.18 -15.72 13.78
CA ALA A 341 -12.79 -14.94 12.61
C ALA A 341 -12.42 -15.79 11.38
N GLY A 342 -12.53 -17.12 11.48
CA GLY A 342 -12.33 -18.07 10.37
C GLY A 342 -13.62 -18.60 9.73
N LYS A 343 -14.79 -18.09 10.15
CA LYS A 343 -16.11 -18.38 9.58
C LYS A 343 -16.71 -17.11 9.00
#